data_AF-A0AA39PHN9-F1
#
_entry.id   AF-A0AA39PHN9-F1
#
_cell.length_a   1.000
_cell.length_b   1.000
_cell.length_c   1.000
_cell.angle_alpha   90.00
_cell.angle_beta   90.00
_cell.angle_gamma   90.00
#
_symmetry.space_group_name_H-M   'P 1'
#
loop_
_entity.id
_entity.type
_entity.pdbx_description
1 polymer ?
#
loop_
_entity_poly.entity_id
_entity_poly.type
_entity_poly.pdbx_seq_one_letter_code
_entity_poly.pdbx_strand_id
1 'polypeptide(L)'
;MLAVLVTFLAAGSLVKAFTSYANDFVDPDYIVSGNFPPTTDGAQETITQWALQFASRGPWTVMNKTVVPPSGDMHDYMSWAPYSWPNCTGVGNTTELLPQQIWKECPYETRDGMFNPDGRLINDVGAFSDLADAVLYNSISHTFQDQPTSIYSQNVVNFLKVWFLNNDTRMNPNLNYAQMKRGPDGQVGEHTGILDLKCFTKIASGILILRQGVSVDYTSEIDSQMLEWSGEYITWLESAAIALDEARSANNHGSFYYNQLAALKIIVNDLPGARNVTDTYFKTLYQYQIEASGEQPLEAARTRPYHYRAYNLAAMITNARLAEYTDPSSPVWNSTSSTGGTIKTALDFAMGISANSSGESSYSAELYPDIAAVASIYGDEDGRYASFLNVADSGYAEQPYFLWNQPLAGGTVTTAGSGTPNKGFRMPLVRIGWLELAMGVVVGLVRI
;
A
#
# COMPACT_ATOMS: atom_id res chain seq x y z
N MET A 1 -41.85 28.91 35.19
CA MET A 1 -41.17 28.36 34.00
C MET A 1 -40.00 27.53 34.49
N LEU A 2 -40.12 26.20 34.43
CA LEU A 2 -39.05 25.27 34.79
C LEU A 2 -38.20 25.08 33.52
N ALA A 3 -36.94 25.52 33.54
CA ALA A 3 -36.02 25.30 32.44
C ALA A 3 -35.53 23.85 32.48
N VAL A 4 -35.92 23.06 31.49
CA VAL A 4 -35.39 21.72 31.24
C VAL A 4 -33.97 21.87 30.69
N LEU A 5 -32.98 21.50 31.49
CA LEU A 5 -31.59 21.38 31.07
C LEU A 5 -31.47 20.08 30.25
N VAL A 6 -31.51 20.19 28.92
CA VAL A 6 -31.18 19.06 28.04
C VAL A 6 -29.67 18.90 28.05
N THR A 7 -29.18 17.91 28.79
CA THR A 7 -27.79 17.46 28.72
C THR A 7 -27.64 16.63 27.45
N PHE A 8 -26.99 17.20 26.43
CA PHE A 8 -26.46 16.40 25.33
C PHE A 8 -25.28 15.58 25.87
N LEU A 9 -25.54 14.32 26.21
CA LEU A 9 -24.49 13.31 26.28
C LEU A 9 -24.00 13.10 24.83
N ALA A 10 -22.91 13.78 24.46
CA ALA A 10 -22.14 13.38 23.30
C ALA A 10 -21.66 11.95 23.58
N ALA A 11 -22.24 10.97 22.89
CA ALA A 11 -21.66 9.64 22.81
C ALA A 11 -20.29 9.82 22.16
N GLY A 12 -19.23 9.80 22.96
CA GLY A 12 -17.87 9.80 22.44
C GLY A 12 -17.71 8.52 21.62
N SER A 13 -17.60 8.65 20.30
CA SER A 13 -17.15 7.55 19.46
C SER A 13 -15.78 7.12 19.99
N LEU A 14 -15.68 5.87 20.42
CA LEU A 14 -14.39 5.28 20.79
C LEU A 14 -13.55 5.25 19.51
N VAL A 15 -12.52 6.08 19.45
CA VAL A 15 -11.57 6.09 18.32
C VAL A 15 -10.97 4.68 18.23
N LYS A 16 -11.24 3.99 17.13
CA LYS A 16 -10.72 2.63 16.92
C LYS A 16 -9.21 2.65 16.75
N ALA A 17 -8.55 1.68 17.36
CA ALA A 17 -7.11 1.49 17.18
C ALA A 17 -6.79 1.27 15.70
N PHE A 18 -5.84 2.07 15.21
CA PHE A 18 -5.38 2.01 13.83
C PHE A 18 -4.66 0.68 13.55
N THR A 19 -4.96 0.09 12.38
CA THR A 19 -4.23 -1.07 11.84
C THR A 19 -3.68 -0.70 10.46
N SER A 20 -2.36 -0.78 10.30
CA SER A 20 -1.73 -0.59 8.98
C SER A 20 -1.72 -1.90 8.23
N TYR A 21 -2.43 -1.96 7.10
CA TYR A 21 -2.40 -3.10 6.19
C TYR A 21 -1.14 -3.03 5.31
N ALA A 22 -0.58 -4.19 4.94
CA ALA A 22 0.70 -4.23 4.24
C ALA A 22 0.70 -3.42 2.94
N ASN A 23 -0.36 -3.57 2.13
CA ASN A 23 -0.63 -2.79 0.93
C ASN A 23 -2.10 -2.98 0.52
N ASP A 24 -2.65 -2.06 -0.26
CA ASP A 24 -3.95 -2.20 -0.89
C ASP A 24 -3.98 -1.37 -2.18
N PHE A 25 -4.57 -1.93 -3.23
CA PHE A 25 -5.15 -1.15 -4.32
C PHE A 25 -6.66 -1.12 -4.12
N VAL A 26 -7.23 0.08 -4.10
CA VAL A 26 -8.66 0.31 -4.09
C VAL A 26 -9.07 0.87 -5.44
N ASP A 27 -10.12 0.29 -6.04
CA ASP A 27 -10.66 0.73 -7.33
C ASP A 27 -11.19 2.17 -7.21
N PRO A 28 -10.55 3.15 -7.87
CA PRO A 28 -10.97 4.55 -7.78
C PRO A 28 -12.36 4.79 -8.39
N ASP A 29 -12.77 4.01 -9.39
CA ASP A 29 -14.08 4.16 -10.03
C ASP A 29 -15.20 3.78 -9.04
N TYR A 30 -15.03 2.68 -8.30
CA TYR A 30 -15.94 2.27 -7.22
C TYR A 30 -16.03 3.34 -6.11
N ILE A 31 -14.89 3.85 -5.64
CA ILE A 31 -14.86 4.84 -4.55
C ILE A 31 -15.48 6.18 -4.98
N VAL A 32 -15.20 6.66 -6.19
CA VAL A 32 -15.74 7.92 -6.70
C VAL A 32 -17.23 7.81 -7.00
N SER A 33 -17.73 6.61 -7.35
CA SER A 33 -19.17 6.39 -7.57
C SER A 33 -20.01 6.70 -6.33
N GLY A 34 -19.45 6.48 -5.13
CA GLY A 34 -20.15 6.66 -3.85
C GLY A 34 -21.32 5.70 -3.62
N ASN A 35 -21.47 4.67 -4.45
CA ASN A 35 -22.57 3.71 -4.39
C ASN A 35 -22.27 2.59 -3.37
N PHE A 36 -22.02 2.98 -2.12
CA PHE A 36 -21.67 2.03 -1.07
C PHE A 36 -22.92 1.38 -0.47
N PRO A 37 -22.90 0.06 -0.19
CA PRO A 37 -23.95 -0.57 0.59
C PRO A 37 -24.07 0.06 1.99
N PRO A 38 -25.29 0.22 2.55
CA PRO A 38 -25.48 0.76 3.92
C PRO A 38 -24.76 -0.03 5.01
N THR A 39 -24.40 -1.29 4.75
CA THR A 39 -23.61 -2.11 5.68
C THR A 39 -22.19 -1.58 5.87
N THR A 40 -21.70 -0.67 5.03
CA THR A 40 -20.34 -0.11 5.11
C THR A 40 -20.24 1.19 5.91
N ASP A 41 -21.34 1.72 6.49
CA ASP A 41 -21.34 3.01 7.20
C ASP A 41 -20.30 3.06 8.33
N GLY A 42 -20.14 1.97 9.08
CA GLY A 42 -19.12 1.88 10.14
C GLY A 42 -17.68 1.90 9.61
N ALA A 43 -17.42 1.32 8.43
CA ALA A 43 -16.13 1.40 7.76
C ALA A 43 -15.86 2.82 7.27
N GLN A 44 -16.86 3.51 6.74
CA GLN A 44 -16.75 4.91 6.31
C GLN A 44 -16.43 5.84 7.50
N GLU A 45 -17.07 5.63 8.66
CA GLU A 45 -16.75 6.36 9.88
C GLU A 45 -15.29 6.13 10.31
N THR A 46 -14.85 4.86 10.36
CA THR A 46 -13.47 4.51 10.74
C THR A 46 -12.44 5.10 9.78
N ILE A 47 -12.69 5.05 8.47
CA ILE A 47 -11.84 5.69 7.46
C ILE A 47 -11.70 7.18 7.73
N THR A 48 -12.80 7.86 8.05
CA THR A 48 -12.80 9.30 8.36
C THR A 48 -12.04 9.62 9.63
N GLN A 49 -12.18 8.80 10.67
CA GLN A 49 -11.42 8.95 11.92
C GLN A 49 -9.92 8.75 11.68
N TRP A 50 -9.53 7.72 10.93
CA TRP A 50 -8.12 7.44 10.61
C TRP A 50 -7.53 8.54 9.72
N ALA A 51 -8.28 9.06 8.75
CA ALA A 51 -7.85 10.18 7.91
C ALA A 51 -7.44 11.40 8.76
N LEU A 52 -8.26 11.77 9.75
CA LEU A 52 -7.96 12.87 10.68
C LEU A 52 -6.76 12.56 11.60
N GLN A 53 -6.66 11.33 12.11
CA GLN A 53 -5.54 10.91 12.97
C GLN A 53 -4.20 10.93 12.24
N PHE A 54 -4.16 10.56 10.97
CA PHE A 54 -2.97 10.68 10.14
C PHE A 54 -2.67 12.14 9.82
N ALA A 55 -3.69 12.94 9.51
CA ALA A 55 -3.49 14.35 9.21
C ALA A 55 -2.85 15.14 10.35
N SER A 56 -3.10 14.76 11.61
CA SER A 56 -2.45 15.38 12.77
C SER A 56 -0.98 14.96 12.98
N ARG A 57 -0.51 13.91 12.29
CA ARG A 57 0.86 13.36 12.44
C ARG A 57 1.80 13.79 11.32
N GLY A 58 1.27 14.16 10.16
CA GLY A 58 2.05 14.65 9.02
C GLY A 58 2.23 16.18 9.00
N PRO A 59 2.79 16.74 7.91
CA PRO A 59 3.35 16.01 6.77
C PRO A 59 4.70 15.35 7.11
N TRP A 60 5.01 14.26 6.42
CA TRP A 60 6.28 13.54 6.56
C TRP A 60 7.24 13.89 5.42
N THR A 61 8.55 13.80 5.67
CA THR A 61 9.61 14.04 4.68
C THR A 61 10.84 13.20 5.03
N VAL A 62 11.62 12.82 4.01
CA VAL A 62 12.94 12.20 4.15
C VAL A 62 13.96 13.12 4.84
N MET A 63 13.69 14.43 4.93
CA MET A 63 14.62 15.38 5.56
C MET A 63 14.66 15.30 7.09
N ASN A 64 13.73 14.56 7.71
CA ASN A 64 13.63 14.46 9.16
C ASN A 64 14.66 13.51 9.79
N LYS A 65 15.30 12.64 9.00
CA LYS A 65 16.35 11.77 9.50
C LYS A 65 17.56 12.59 9.97
N THR A 66 18.28 12.08 10.96
CA THR A 66 19.46 12.75 11.52
C THR A 66 20.78 12.25 10.92
N VAL A 67 20.72 11.16 10.15
CA VAL A 67 21.86 10.56 9.47
C VAL A 67 21.82 10.98 8.01
N VAL A 68 22.93 11.55 7.54
CA VAL A 68 23.11 11.92 6.14
C VAL A 68 23.41 10.65 5.33
N PRO A 69 22.67 10.37 4.24
CA PRO A 69 22.99 9.29 3.33
C PRO A 69 24.43 9.40 2.80
N PRO A 70 25.09 8.28 2.43
CA PRO A 70 26.46 8.29 1.93
C PRO A 70 26.72 9.19 0.71
N SER A 71 25.70 9.52 -0.09
CA SER A 71 25.79 10.52 -1.16
C SER A 71 26.13 11.94 -0.68
N GLY A 72 25.88 12.23 0.60
CA GLY A 72 25.88 13.59 1.15
C GLY A 72 24.58 14.35 0.93
N ASP A 73 23.56 13.74 0.31
CA ASP A 73 22.27 14.36 0.01
C ASP A 73 21.17 13.86 0.95
N MET A 74 20.54 14.76 1.71
CA MET A 74 19.44 14.44 2.62
C MET A 74 18.14 14.04 1.92
N HIS A 75 17.99 14.41 0.63
CA HIS A 75 16.85 14.04 -0.20
C HIS A 75 16.84 12.56 -0.58
N ASP A 76 17.99 11.87 -0.45
CA ASP A 76 18.03 10.43 -0.67
C ASP A 76 17.30 9.69 0.44
N TYR A 77 16.40 8.80 0.05
CA TYR A 77 15.72 7.89 0.97
C TYR A 77 16.73 6.97 1.64
N MET A 78 16.62 6.80 2.95
CA MET A 78 17.52 5.93 3.69
C MET A 78 16.79 5.13 4.76
N SER A 79 17.19 3.88 4.93
CA SER A 79 16.76 3.06 6.05
C SER A 79 17.81 2.02 6.39
N TRP A 80 17.67 1.37 7.53
CA TRP A 80 18.56 0.28 7.92
C TRP A 80 17.92 -1.08 7.67
N ALA A 81 18.72 -2.05 7.22
CA ALA A 81 18.29 -3.44 7.10
C ALA A 81 17.72 -3.94 8.45
N PRO A 82 16.43 -4.33 8.50
CA PRO A 82 15.72 -4.53 9.77
C PRO A 82 16.25 -5.73 10.56
N TYR A 83 16.85 -6.71 9.89
CA TYR A 83 17.35 -7.95 10.50
C TYR A 83 18.87 -8.00 10.60
N SER A 84 19.56 -6.86 10.38
CA SER A 84 21.02 -6.78 10.40
C SER A 84 21.52 -6.42 11.80
N TRP A 85 22.24 -7.34 12.45
CA TRP A 85 22.76 -7.22 13.83
C TRP A 85 24.29 -7.20 13.88
N PRO A 86 24.90 -6.40 14.78
CA PRO A 86 26.35 -6.38 14.93
C PRO A 86 26.87 -7.69 15.53
N ASN A 87 27.98 -8.18 15.01
CA ASN A 87 28.77 -9.27 15.58
C ASN A 87 30.16 -8.74 15.95
N CYS A 88 30.31 -8.36 17.22
CA CYS A 88 31.56 -7.79 17.73
C CYS A 88 32.54 -8.82 18.32
N THR A 89 32.26 -10.12 18.18
CA THR A 89 33.04 -11.21 18.83
C THR A 89 34.52 -11.23 18.43
N GLY A 90 34.86 -10.68 17.25
CA GLY A 90 36.23 -10.57 16.75
C GLY A 90 36.87 -9.18 16.91
N VAL A 91 36.14 -8.20 17.48
CA VAL A 91 36.67 -6.85 17.69
C VAL A 91 37.44 -6.87 19.02
N GLY A 92 38.76 -6.72 18.96
CA GLY A 92 39.70 -6.90 20.09
C GLY A 92 39.62 -5.86 21.21
N ASN A 93 38.43 -5.38 21.55
CA ASN A 93 38.21 -4.40 22.60
C ASN A 93 38.10 -5.03 23.99
N THR A 94 38.73 -4.37 24.96
CA THR A 94 38.73 -4.77 26.38
C THR A 94 37.66 -4.04 27.20
N THR A 95 36.85 -3.20 26.56
CA THR A 95 35.76 -2.41 27.13
C THR A 95 34.55 -2.44 26.21
N GLU A 96 33.36 -2.13 26.74
CA GLU A 96 32.15 -2.00 25.94
C GLU A 96 32.34 -0.95 24.83
N LEU A 97 31.92 -1.30 23.62
CA LEU A 97 31.99 -0.46 22.43
C LEU A 97 30.91 0.62 22.47
N LEU A 98 31.27 1.86 22.14
CA LEU A 98 30.28 2.91 21.88
C LEU A 98 29.50 2.60 20.58
N PRO A 99 28.24 3.05 20.42
CA PRO A 99 27.45 2.77 19.20
C PRO A 99 28.16 3.12 17.90
N GLN A 100 28.86 4.26 17.87
CA GLN A 100 29.65 4.69 16.70
C GLN A 100 30.81 3.75 16.39
N GLN A 101 31.42 3.15 17.42
CA GLN A 101 32.48 2.15 17.24
C GLN A 101 31.89 0.82 16.78
N ILE A 102 30.73 0.40 17.28
CA ILE A 102 30.02 -0.79 16.78
C ILE A 102 29.78 -0.67 15.27
N TRP A 103 29.31 0.49 14.82
CA TRP A 103 29.00 0.74 13.40
C TRP A 103 30.24 0.76 12.51
N LYS A 104 31.41 1.07 13.06
CA LYS A 104 32.67 1.16 12.30
C LYS A 104 33.51 -0.11 12.37
N GLU A 105 33.44 -0.83 13.48
CA GLU A 105 34.38 -1.91 13.80
C GLU A 105 33.73 -3.30 13.72
N CYS A 106 32.43 -3.42 13.98
CA CYS A 106 31.76 -4.72 14.00
C CYS A 106 31.18 -5.06 12.61
N PRO A 107 31.48 -6.25 12.06
CA PRO A 107 30.70 -6.79 10.94
C PRO A 107 29.25 -7.03 11.37
N TYR A 108 28.33 -7.02 10.41
CA TYR A 108 26.92 -7.27 10.64
C TYR A 108 26.47 -8.57 9.98
N GLU A 109 25.56 -9.29 10.66
CA GLU A 109 24.98 -10.56 10.21
C GLU A 109 23.45 -10.49 10.23
N THR A 110 22.81 -11.22 9.31
CA THR A 110 21.35 -11.29 9.24
C THR A 110 20.81 -12.27 10.28
N ARG A 111 19.82 -11.84 11.08
CA ARG A 111 19.06 -12.68 12.02
C ARG A 111 17.57 -12.60 11.69
N ASP A 112 17.08 -13.57 10.91
CA ASP A 112 15.74 -13.52 10.33
C ASP A 112 14.62 -13.35 11.36
N GLY A 113 13.72 -12.39 11.13
CA GLY A 113 12.60 -12.05 12.02
C GLY A 113 12.99 -11.38 13.34
N MET A 114 14.29 -11.20 13.62
CA MET A 114 14.76 -10.47 14.79
C MET A 114 15.00 -9.00 14.41
N PHE A 115 14.05 -8.12 14.75
CA PHE A 115 14.16 -6.71 14.41
C PHE A 115 15.25 -6.01 15.24
N ASN A 116 16.25 -5.44 14.57
CA ASN A 116 17.23 -4.58 15.23
C ASN A 116 16.59 -3.20 15.53
N PRO A 117 16.47 -2.80 16.81
CA PRO A 117 15.82 -1.54 17.20
C PRO A 117 16.49 -0.30 16.59
N ASP A 118 17.77 -0.39 16.21
CA ASP A 118 18.49 0.68 15.52
C ASP A 118 17.81 1.09 14.20
N GLY A 119 16.99 0.20 13.61
CA GLY A 119 16.13 0.52 12.47
C GLY A 119 15.18 1.70 12.71
N ARG A 120 14.93 2.09 13.97
CA ARG A 120 14.12 3.26 14.32
C ARG A 120 14.91 4.57 14.39
N LEU A 121 16.24 4.52 14.31
CA LEU A 121 17.10 5.71 14.31
C LEU A 121 16.99 6.49 12.99
N ILE A 122 16.63 5.82 11.90
CA ILE A 122 16.24 6.41 10.62
C ILE A 122 14.88 5.85 10.27
N ASN A 123 13.86 6.70 10.17
CA ASN A 123 12.47 6.26 10.08
C ASN A 123 11.80 6.68 8.77
N ASP A 124 12.53 6.75 7.65
CA ASP A 124 11.91 7.03 6.35
C ASP A 124 10.90 5.92 5.98
N VAL A 125 11.10 4.67 6.43
CA VAL A 125 10.16 3.54 6.22
C VAL A 125 8.84 3.72 6.97
N GLY A 126 8.89 4.15 8.23
CA GLY A 126 7.68 4.44 9.00
C GLY A 126 6.98 5.69 8.49
N ALA A 127 7.76 6.71 8.13
CA ALA A 127 7.24 7.95 7.55
C ALA A 127 6.54 7.73 6.20
N PHE A 128 7.10 6.88 5.33
CA PHE A 128 6.46 6.52 4.06
C PHE A 128 5.21 5.66 4.27
N SER A 129 5.24 4.73 5.23
CA SER A 129 4.06 3.91 5.57
C SER A 129 2.90 4.80 6.06
N ASP A 130 3.20 5.73 6.98
CA ASP A 130 2.22 6.70 7.49
C ASP A 130 1.69 7.62 6.37
N LEU A 131 2.57 8.09 5.48
CA LEU A 131 2.19 8.86 4.29
C LEU A 131 1.21 8.09 3.40
N ALA A 132 1.51 6.83 3.09
CA ALA A 132 0.70 6.02 2.20
C ALA A 132 -0.72 5.77 2.77
N ASP A 133 -0.80 5.47 4.06
CA ASP A 133 -2.08 5.37 4.77
C ASP A 133 -2.82 6.72 4.80
N ALA A 134 -2.12 7.81 5.09
CA ALA A 134 -2.70 9.15 5.13
C ALA A 134 -3.32 9.55 3.79
N VAL A 135 -2.61 9.30 2.68
CA VAL A 135 -3.09 9.59 1.32
C VAL A 135 -4.35 8.79 1.01
N LEU A 136 -4.33 7.48 1.27
CA LEU A 136 -5.48 6.62 1.00
C LEU A 136 -6.72 7.05 1.78
N TYR A 137 -6.63 7.14 3.11
CA TYR A 137 -7.80 7.45 3.93
C TYR A 137 -8.33 8.87 3.70
N ASN A 138 -7.46 9.87 3.55
CA ASN A 138 -7.92 11.22 3.24
C ASN A 138 -8.54 11.30 1.82
N SER A 139 -8.00 10.60 0.82
CA SER A 139 -8.61 10.59 -0.51
C SER A 139 -9.99 9.94 -0.53
N ILE A 140 -10.20 8.83 0.19
CA ILE A 140 -11.52 8.19 0.33
C ILE A 140 -12.46 9.10 1.13
N SER A 141 -12.02 9.65 2.27
CA SER A 141 -12.85 10.58 3.07
C SER A 141 -13.29 11.82 2.30
N HIS A 142 -12.51 12.26 1.31
CA HIS A 142 -12.91 13.35 0.42
C HIS A 142 -14.16 12.98 -0.41
N THR A 143 -14.31 11.73 -0.86
CA THR A 143 -15.47 11.32 -1.69
C THR A 143 -16.77 11.23 -0.88
N PHE A 144 -16.67 11.16 0.45
CA PHE A 144 -17.82 11.28 1.34
C PHE A 144 -18.35 12.72 1.43
N GLN A 145 -17.56 13.70 0.99
CA GLN A 145 -17.95 15.11 0.99
C GLN A 145 -18.71 15.46 -0.29
N ASP A 146 -19.73 16.32 -0.17
CA ASP A 146 -20.51 16.81 -1.33
C ASP A 146 -19.93 18.11 -1.93
N GLN A 147 -18.63 18.37 -1.73
CA GLN A 147 -17.95 19.60 -2.14
C GLN A 147 -16.65 19.31 -2.90
N PRO A 148 -16.28 20.13 -3.89
CA PRO A 148 -15.05 19.96 -4.68
C PRO A 148 -13.76 20.23 -3.89
N THR A 149 -13.85 20.79 -2.69
CA THR A 149 -12.72 21.00 -1.77
C THR A 149 -13.11 20.58 -0.37
N SER A 150 -12.14 20.07 0.38
CA SER A 150 -12.32 19.65 1.77
C SER A 150 -10.97 19.64 2.48
N ILE A 151 -10.99 19.57 3.82
CA ILE A 151 -9.75 19.39 4.58
C ILE A 151 -8.99 18.12 4.15
N TYR A 152 -9.71 17.06 3.77
CA TYR A 152 -9.11 15.79 3.38
C TYR A 152 -8.32 15.88 2.06
N SER A 153 -8.92 16.46 1.01
CA SER A 153 -8.22 16.69 -0.27
C SER A 153 -7.03 17.65 -0.12
N GLN A 154 -7.18 18.70 0.69
CA GLN A 154 -6.08 19.62 1.02
C GLN A 154 -4.93 18.91 1.75
N ASN A 155 -5.25 18.01 2.69
CA ASN A 155 -4.25 17.19 3.38
C ASN A 155 -3.48 16.30 2.40
N VAL A 156 -4.17 15.59 1.49
CA VAL A 156 -3.50 14.75 0.48
C VAL A 156 -2.52 15.59 -0.35
N VAL A 157 -2.98 16.73 -0.87
CA VAL A 157 -2.12 17.64 -1.66
C VAL A 157 -0.91 18.11 -0.87
N ASN A 158 -1.08 18.45 0.41
CA ASN A 158 0.03 18.84 1.27
C ASN A 158 1.04 17.70 1.46
N PHE A 159 0.57 16.47 1.71
CA PHE A 159 1.45 15.31 1.87
C PHE A 159 2.24 15.01 0.60
N LEU A 160 1.57 15.01 -0.56
CA LEU A 160 2.22 14.78 -1.85
C LEU A 160 3.28 15.85 -2.14
N LYS A 161 2.95 17.12 -1.90
CA LYS A 161 3.90 18.22 -2.06
C LYS A 161 5.14 18.05 -1.20
N VAL A 162 4.97 17.77 0.09
CA VAL A 162 6.10 17.67 1.01
C VAL A 162 6.99 16.46 0.69
N TRP A 163 6.41 15.30 0.41
CA TRP A 163 7.21 14.10 0.17
C TRP A 163 7.82 14.03 -1.23
N PHE A 164 7.13 14.50 -2.28
CA PHE A 164 7.55 14.25 -3.67
C PHE A 164 7.98 15.50 -4.43
N LEU A 165 7.41 16.67 -4.14
CA LEU A 165 7.43 17.78 -5.10
C LEU A 165 8.26 18.99 -4.64
N ASN A 166 8.10 19.39 -3.39
CA ASN A 166 8.73 20.59 -2.84
C ASN A 166 10.26 20.41 -2.79
N ASN A 167 11.00 21.32 -3.43
CA ASN A 167 12.46 21.25 -3.51
C ASN A 167 13.17 21.15 -2.16
N ASP A 168 12.62 21.75 -1.10
CA ASP A 168 13.23 21.74 0.23
C ASP A 168 13.02 20.42 1.00
N THR A 169 12.06 19.59 0.57
CA THR A 169 11.61 18.41 1.36
C THR A 169 11.47 17.11 0.58
N ARG A 170 11.49 17.16 -0.76
CA ARG A 170 11.17 16.00 -1.60
C ARG A 170 12.15 14.84 -1.41
N MET A 171 11.68 13.63 -1.63
CA MET A 171 12.49 12.45 -1.80
C MET A 171 13.03 12.39 -3.23
N ASN A 172 14.33 12.11 -3.41
CA ASN A 172 14.86 11.75 -4.72
C ASN A 172 14.24 10.41 -5.18
N PRO A 173 13.86 10.26 -6.47
CA PRO A 173 13.12 9.09 -6.96
C PRO A 173 14.02 7.85 -7.14
N ASN A 174 14.62 7.37 -6.06
CA ASN A 174 15.45 6.17 -6.00
C ASN A 174 15.51 5.60 -4.57
N LEU A 175 15.93 4.34 -4.44
CA LEU A 175 16.15 3.68 -3.15
C LEU A 175 17.60 3.18 -3.00
N ASN A 176 18.57 3.95 -3.49
CA ASN A 176 19.99 3.57 -3.49
C ASN A 176 20.55 3.29 -2.08
N TYR A 177 19.90 3.83 -1.03
CA TYR A 177 20.31 3.71 0.38
C TYR A 177 19.21 3.11 1.27
N ALA A 178 18.25 2.40 0.67
CA ALA A 178 17.24 1.65 1.43
C ALA A 178 17.82 0.33 1.96
N GLN A 179 17.41 -0.04 3.17
CA GLN A 179 17.87 -1.20 3.93
C GLN A 179 19.38 -1.37 3.93
N MET A 180 20.12 -0.28 4.17
CA MET A 180 21.56 -0.37 4.30
C MET A 180 21.95 -1.28 5.47
N LYS A 181 22.93 -2.15 5.23
CA LYS A 181 23.65 -2.81 6.31
C LYS A 181 24.52 -1.76 7.00
N ARG A 182 24.50 -1.78 8.34
CA ARG A 182 25.49 -1.06 9.14
C ARG A 182 26.79 -1.86 9.18
N GLY A 183 27.87 -1.25 9.64
CA GLY A 183 29.19 -1.86 9.68
C GLY A 183 30.18 -1.20 8.69
N PRO A 184 31.45 -1.63 8.71
CA PRO A 184 32.54 -1.02 7.92
C PRO A 184 32.29 -1.02 6.40
N ASP A 185 31.57 -2.02 5.88
CA ASP A 185 31.36 -2.23 4.43
C ASP A 185 30.02 -1.69 3.92
N GLY A 186 29.19 -1.11 4.80
CA GLY A 186 27.83 -0.66 4.49
C GLY A 186 27.76 0.74 3.90
N GLN A 187 28.00 0.89 2.59
CA GLN A 187 28.01 2.20 1.92
C GLN A 187 26.90 2.37 0.85
N VAL A 188 26.13 1.32 0.58
CA VAL A 188 24.97 1.33 -0.33
C VAL A 188 23.84 0.48 0.26
N GLY A 189 22.63 0.69 -0.23
CA GLY A 189 21.45 -0.09 0.14
C GLY A 189 21.48 -1.52 -0.38
N GLU A 190 20.46 -2.29 -0.03
CA GLU A 190 20.24 -3.66 -0.50
C GLU A 190 19.04 -3.74 -1.43
N HIS A 191 18.99 -4.75 -2.30
CA HIS A 191 17.83 -4.98 -3.17
C HIS A 191 16.52 -5.12 -2.37
N THR A 192 16.58 -5.71 -1.17
CA THR A 192 15.44 -5.84 -0.27
C THR A 192 14.85 -4.50 0.19
N GLY A 193 15.59 -3.41 0.03
CA GLY A 193 15.16 -2.05 0.35
C GLY A 193 13.99 -1.55 -0.49
N ILE A 194 13.71 -2.16 -1.64
CA ILE A 194 12.52 -1.84 -2.44
C ILE A 194 11.22 -2.11 -1.64
N LEU A 195 11.21 -3.11 -0.75
CA LEU A 195 10.07 -3.37 0.16
C LEU A 195 9.71 -2.21 1.10
N ASP A 196 10.61 -1.25 1.31
CA ASP A 196 10.31 -0.13 2.19
C ASP A 196 9.17 0.73 1.64
N LEU A 197 9.04 0.78 0.31
CA LEU A 197 7.96 1.47 -0.38
C LEU A 197 6.83 0.55 -0.87
N LYS A 198 6.75 -0.69 -0.37
CA LYS A 198 5.70 -1.69 -0.71
C LYS A 198 4.26 -1.17 -0.72
N CYS A 199 3.94 -0.17 0.10
CA CYS A 199 2.60 0.38 0.22
C CYS A 199 2.32 1.54 -0.75
N PHE A 200 3.20 1.78 -1.73
CA PHE A 200 3.05 2.83 -2.74
C PHE A 200 1.72 2.73 -3.49
N THR A 201 1.16 1.54 -3.65
CA THR A 201 -0.12 1.32 -4.32
C THR A 201 -1.27 2.09 -3.64
N LYS A 202 -1.22 2.29 -2.33
CA LYS A 202 -2.18 3.14 -1.60
C LYS A 202 -2.13 4.61 -2.05
N ILE A 203 -0.92 5.12 -2.31
CA ILE A 203 -0.70 6.47 -2.85
C ILE A 203 -1.27 6.56 -4.27
N ALA A 204 -1.04 5.54 -5.09
CA ALA A 204 -1.61 5.46 -6.44
C ALA A 204 -3.15 5.49 -6.40
N SER A 205 -3.79 4.69 -5.54
CA SER A 205 -5.25 4.75 -5.35
C SER A 205 -5.71 6.16 -4.96
N GLY A 206 -5.04 6.81 -4.01
CA GLY A 206 -5.44 8.16 -3.59
C GLY A 206 -5.29 9.22 -4.68
N ILE A 207 -4.21 9.17 -5.47
CA ILE A 207 -4.04 10.04 -6.64
C ILE A 207 -5.15 9.81 -7.66
N LEU A 208 -5.46 8.54 -7.98
CA LEU A 208 -6.50 8.21 -8.96
C LEU A 208 -7.89 8.62 -8.50
N ILE A 209 -8.22 8.45 -7.21
CA ILE A 209 -9.48 8.91 -6.61
C ILE A 209 -9.63 10.42 -6.79
N LEU A 210 -8.59 11.22 -6.51
CA LEU A 210 -8.64 12.67 -6.68
C LEU A 210 -8.68 13.07 -8.16
N ARG A 211 -7.95 12.36 -9.03
CA ARG A 211 -7.92 12.61 -10.49
C ARG A 211 -9.27 12.35 -11.16
N GLN A 212 -9.99 11.32 -10.71
CA GLN A 212 -11.31 10.94 -11.26
C GLN A 212 -12.47 11.63 -10.56
N GLY A 213 -12.27 12.05 -9.31
CA GLY A 213 -13.25 12.73 -8.48
C GLY A 213 -13.46 14.20 -8.86
N VAL A 214 -14.20 14.91 -7.99
CA VAL A 214 -14.54 16.34 -8.18
C VAL A 214 -13.54 17.30 -7.51
N SER A 215 -12.39 16.79 -7.06
CA SER A 215 -11.44 17.58 -6.26
C SER A 215 -10.81 18.71 -7.07
N VAL A 216 -10.91 19.95 -6.60
CA VAL A 216 -10.19 21.10 -7.20
C VAL A 216 -8.85 21.39 -6.54
N ASP A 217 -8.56 20.77 -5.40
CA ASP A 217 -7.29 20.94 -4.69
C ASP A 217 -6.14 20.21 -5.40
N TYR A 218 -6.43 19.05 -5.99
CA TYR A 218 -5.47 18.28 -6.81
C TYR A 218 -5.44 18.83 -8.24
N THR A 219 -4.58 19.83 -8.47
CA THR A 219 -4.51 20.56 -9.74
C THR A 219 -3.73 19.80 -10.79
N SER A 220 -3.90 20.19 -12.07
CA SER A 220 -3.10 19.66 -13.19
C SER A 220 -1.60 19.88 -13.02
N GLU A 221 -1.20 20.92 -12.30
CA GLU A 221 0.21 21.21 -11.99
C GLU A 221 0.78 20.18 -11.01
N ILE A 222 0.05 19.87 -9.94
CA ILE A 222 0.44 18.82 -8.99
C ILE A 222 0.49 17.47 -9.71
N ASP A 223 -0.50 17.19 -10.56
CA ASP A 223 -0.53 15.95 -11.32
C ASP A 223 0.69 15.83 -12.25
N SER A 224 1.01 16.88 -13.01
CA SER A 224 2.18 16.90 -13.90
C SER A 224 3.49 16.64 -13.15
N GLN A 225 3.68 17.24 -11.98
CA GLN A 225 4.89 17.02 -11.18
C GLN A 225 4.93 15.59 -10.58
N MET A 226 3.79 15.02 -10.20
CA MET A 226 3.71 13.61 -9.79
C MET A 226 4.00 12.66 -10.96
N LEU A 227 3.58 12.98 -12.18
CA LEU A 227 3.93 12.21 -13.37
C LEU A 227 5.44 12.21 -13.62
N GLU A 228 6.09 13.37 -13.48
CA GLU A 228 7.54 13.52 -13.63
C GLU A 228 8.30 12.69 -12.60
N TRP A 229 8.00 12.87 -11.30
CA TRP A 229 8.65 12.10 -10.22
C TRP A 229 8.43 10.58 -10.41
N SER A 230 7.21 10.17 -10.77
CA SER A 230 6.88 8.76 -11.01
C SER A 230 7.64 8.20 -12.21
N GLY A 231 7.79 8.98 -13.29
CA GLY A 231 8.56 8.58 -14.47
C GLY A 231 10.05 8.39 -14.18
N GLU A 232 10.64 9.26 -13.38
CA GLU A 232 12.01 9.11 -12.90
C GLU A 232 12.17 7.85 -12.04
N TYR A 233 11.23 7.60 -11.13
CA TYR A 233 11.30 6.42 -10.25
C TYR A 233 11.07 5.11 -11.01
N ILE A 234 10.16 5.08 -11.99
CA ILE A 234 9.99 3.94 -12.91
C ILE A 234 11.31 3.66 -13.63
N THR A 235 11.95 4.70 -14.17
CA THR A 235 13.23 4.56 -14.87
C THR A 235 14.28 3.93 -13.95
N TRP A 236 14.33 4.36 -12.69
CA TRP A 236 15.23 3.77 -11.69
C TRP A 236 14.87 2.31 -11.38
N LEU A 237 13.59 1.98 -11.14
CA LEU A 237 13.13 0.61 -10.87
C LEU A 237 13.46 -0.38 -12.01
N GLU A 238 13.41 0.08 -13.25
CA GLU A 238 13.63 -0.74 -14.45
C GLU A 238 15.10 -0.82 -14.88
N SER A 239 16.02 -0.04 -14.27
CA SER A 239 17.42 0.03 -14.70
C SER A 239 18.46 -0.15 -13.60
N ALA A 240 18.15 0.20 -12.35
CA ALA A 240 19.10 0.09 -11.25
C ALA A 240 19.35 -1.38 -10.90
N ALA A 241 20.62 -1.76 -10.76
CA ALA A 241 21.01 -3.14 -10.45
C ALA A 241 20.29 -3.68 -9.20
N ILE A 242 20.21 -2.89 -8.11
CA ILE A 242 19.54 -3.29 -6.88
C ILE A 242 18.03 -3.47 -7.05
N ALA A 243 17.37 -2.68 -7.91
CA ALA A 243 15.96 -2.84 -8.19
C ALA A 243 15.69 -4.08 -9.07
N LEU A 244 16.55 -4.33 -10.05
CA LEU A 244 16.47 -5.51 -10.90
C LEU A 244 16.77 -6.81 -10.12
N ASP A 245 17.62 -6.76 -9.10
CA ASP A 245 17.82 -7.87 -8.17
C ASP A 245 16.53 -8.18 -7.40
N GLU A 246 15.82 -7.16 -6.91
CA GLU A 246 14.54 -7.36 -6.23
C GLU A 246 13.45 -7.91 -7.15
N ALA A 247 13.41 -7.44 -8.40
CA ALA A 247 12.48 -7.95 -9.41
C ALA A 247 12.63 -9.47 -9.64
N ARG A 248 13.80 -10.04 -9.30
CA ARG A 248 14.09 -11.48 -9.39
C ARG A 248 13.86 -12.25 -8.09
N SER A 249 13.51 -11.58 -6.98
CA SER A 249 13.24 -12.23 -5.70
C SER A 249 12.04 -13.17 -5.82
N ALA A 250 12.22 -14.45 -5.52
CA ALA A 250 11.19 -15.47 -5.74
C ALA A 250 10.02 -15.46 -4.73
N ASN A 251 10.19 -14.79 -3.59
CA ASN A 251 9.22 -14.72 -2.49
C ASN A 251 8.42 -13.39 -2.56
N ASN A 252 7.77 -13.03 -1.46
CA ASN A 252 6.99 -11.79 -1.31
C ASN A 252 7.68 -10.50 -1.78
N HIS A 253 9.01 -10.41 -1.72
CA HIS A 253 9.77 -9.27 -2.24
C HIS A 253 9.47 -9.01 -3.72
N GLY A 254 9.52 -10.04 -4.56
CA GLY A 254 9.20 -9.92 -5.97
C GLY A 254 7.73 -9.54 -6.17
N SER A 255 6.82 -10.14 -5.39
CA SER A 255 5.38 -9.79 -5.43
C SER A 255 5.14 -8.30 -5.20
N PHE A 256 5.85 -7.69 -4.26
CA PHE A 256 5.78 -6.25 -3.98
C PHE A 256 6.51 -5.37 -5.01
N TYR A 257 7.62 -5.82 -5.60
CA TYR A 257 8.24 -5.08 -6.72
C TYR A 257 7.23 -4.85 -7.85
N TYR A 258 6.51 -5.90 -8.26
CA TYR A 258 5.57 -5.81 -9.38
C TYR A 258 4.35 -4.93 -9.06
N ASN A 259 3.81 -4.98 -7.84
CA ASN A 259 2.67 -4.11 -7.49
C ASN A 259 3.05 -2.63 -7.44
N GLN A 260 4.28 -2.32 -7.01
CA GLN A 260 4.80 -0.97 -7.00
C GLN A 260 4.99 -0.44 -8.43
N LEU A 261 5.67 -1.21 -9.29
CA LEU A 261 5.94 -0.79 -10.67
C LEU A 261 4.64 -0.63 -11.48
N ALA A 262 3.68 -1.54 -11.33
CA ALA A 262 2.38 -1.45 -12.01
C ALA A 262 1.58 -0.22 -11.54
N ALA A 263 1.56 0.06 -10.24
CA ALA A 263 0.89 1.23 -9.68
C ALA A 263 1.49 2.55 -10.21
N LEU A 264 2.82 2.64 -10.32
CA LEU A 264 3.50 3.79 -10.91
C LEU A 264 3.17 3.96 -12.40
N LYS A 265 3.18 2.87 -13.18
CA LYS A 265 2.80 2.90 -14.60
C LYS A 265 1.35 3.38 -14.78
N ILE A 266 0.43 3.00 -13.89
CA ILE A 266 -0.93 3.54 -13.88
C ILE A 266 -0.95 5.05 -13.62
N ILE A 267 -0.16 5.56 -12.66
CA ILE A 267 -0.08 7.01 -12.37
C ILE A 267 0.32 7.78 -13.62
N VAL A 268 1.34 7.32 -14.35
CA VAL A 268 1.81 7.94 -15.61
C VAL A 268 0.95 7.61 -16.83
N ASN A 269 -0.24 7.04 -16.62
CA ASN A 269 -1.23 6.68 -17.64
C ASN A 269 -0.73 5.64 -18.67
N ASP A 270 0.34 4.89 -18.36
CA ASP A 270 0.83 3.75 -19.13
C ASP A 270 0.08 2.47 -18.74
N LEU A 271 -1.20 2.40 -19.06
CA LEU A 271 -2.04 1.23 -18.78
C LEU A 271 -1.54 -0.06 -19.49
N PRO A 272 -1.10 -0.02 -20.76
CA PRO A 272 -0.52 -1.21 -21.40
C PRO A 272 0.75 -1.70 -20.70
N GLY A 273 1.64 -0.80 -20.28
CA GLY A 273 2.82 -1.15 -19.52
C GLY A 273 2.49 -1.70 -18.14
N ALA A 274 1.55 -1.09 -17.42
CA ALA A 274 1.09 -1.59 -16.12
C ALA A 274 0.50 -3.01 -16.23
N ARG A 275 -0.30 -3.26 -17.27
CA ARG A 275 -0.81 -4.61 -17.58
C ARG A 275 0.32 -5.59 -17.86
N ASN A 276 1.31 -5.19 -18.66
CA ASN A 276 2.45 -6.05 -18.97
C ASN A 276 3.27 -6.41 -17.71
N VAL A 277 3.39 -5.49 -16.76
CA VAL A 277 4.06 -5.72 -15.47
C VAL A 277 3.32 -6.80 -14.67
N THR A 278 2.00 -6.67 -14.47
CA THR A 278 1.23 -7.67 -13.73
C THR A 278 1.16 -9.02 -14.46
N ASP A 279 0.99 -9.02 -15.77
CA ASP A 279 1.07 -10.24 -16.61
C ASP A 279 2.41 -10.96 -16.45
N THR A 280 3.52 -10.20 -16.42
CA THR A 280 4.86 -10.77 -16.24
C THR A 280 4.94 -11.47 -14.88
N TYR A 281 4.48 -10.84 -13.81
CA TYR A 281 4.43 -11.44 -12.48
C TYR A 281 3.66 -12.78 -12.47
N PHE A 282 2.42 -12.78 -12.99
CA PHE A 282 1.57 -13.98 -12.99
C PHE A 282 2.11 -15.11 -13.89
N LYS A 283 2.83 -14.78 -14.97
CA LYS A 283 3.46 -15.76 -15.88
C LYS A 283 4.83 -16.25 -15.41
N THR A 284 5.46 -15.60 -14.43
CA THR A 284 6.81 -15.91 -13.95
C THR A 284 6.84 -16.26 -12.47
N LEU A 285 7.04 -15.29 -11.57
CA LEU A 285 7.25 -15.52 -10.14
C LEU A 285 6.06 -16.24 -9.49
N TYR A 286 4.83 -15.80 -9.77
CA TYR A 286 3.61 -16.40 -9.21
C TYR A 286 3.52 -17.91 -9.47
N GLN A 287 4.08 -18.39 -10.59
CA GLN A 287 4.07 -19.82 -10.96
C GLN A 287 4.76 -20.72 -9.93
N TYR A 288 5.59 -20.17 -9.05
CA TYR A 288 6.38 -20.94 -8.08
C TYR A 288 6.16 -20.52 -6.63
N GLN A 289 5.18 -19.65 -6.35
CA GLN A 289 4.94 -19.13 -5.00
C GLN A 289 3.87 -19.90 -4.22
N ILE A 290 3.01 -20.67 -4.88
CA ILE A 290 1.89 -21.37 -4.26
C ILE A 290 1.92 -22.83 -4.70
N GLU A 291 1.88 -23.74 -3.74
CA GLU A 291 1.74 -25.17 -4.01
C GLU A 291 0.29 -25.57 -4.27
N ALA A 292 0.06 -26.78 -4.81
CA ALA A 292 -1.28 -27.33 -5.03
C ALA A 292 -2.16 -27.32 -3.76
N SER A 293 -1.55 -27.42 -2.57
CA SER A 293 -2.23 -27.37 -1.28
C SER A 293 -2.68 -25.97 -0.86
N GLY A 294 -2.19 -24.92 -1.53
CA GLY A 294 -2.26 -23.52 -1.09
C GLY A 294 -1.09 -23.07 -0.21
N GLU A 295 -0.21 -23.99 0.21
CA GLU A 295 0.97 -23.59 0.98
C GLU A 295 1.89 -22.67 0.16
N GLN A 296 2.59 -21.76 0.83
CA GLN A 296 3.54 -20.83 0.25
C GLN A 296 4.95 -21.17 0.77
N PRO A 297 5.73 -22.05 0.10
CA PRO A 297 6.90 -22.68 0.71
C PRO A 297 8.00 -21.71 1.15
N LEU A 298 8.25 -20.66 0.38
CA LEU A 298 9.26 -19.66 0.69
C LEU A 298 8.88 -18.79 1.90
N GLU A 299 7.58 -18.61 2.13
CA GLU A 299 7.03 -17.87 3.27
C GLU A 299 6.94 -18.76 4.52
N ALA A 300 6.58 -20.03 4.33
CA ALA A 300 6.53 -21.03 5.39
C ALA A 300 7.91 -21.35 5.99
N ALA A 301 8.98 -21.18 5.21
CA ALA A 301 10.36 -21.41 5.67
C ALA A 301 10.93 -20.31 6.58
N ARG A 302 10.19 -19.21 6.77
CA ARG A 302 10.62 -18.05 7.55
C ARG A 302 10.41 -18.24 9.04
N THR A 303 11.08 -17.43 9.85
CA THR A 303 10.91 -17.43 11.31
C THR A 303 9.54 -16.93 11.78
N ARG A 304 8.79 -16.27 10.88
CA ARG A 304 7.45 -15.72 11.09
C ARG A 304 6.46 -16.16 10.00
N PRO A 305 6.16 -17.47 9.91
CA PRO A 305 5.51 -18.04 8.74
C PRO A 305 4.01 -17.72 8.65
N TYR A 306 3.32 -17.36 9.74
CA TYR A 306 1.94 -16.84 9.65
C TYR A 306 1.94 -15.47 8.98
N HIS A 307 2.78 -14.56 9.48
CA HIS A 307 2.95 -13.22 8.92
C HIS A 307 3.28 -13.26 7.43
N TYR A 308 4.33 -14.01 7.03
CA TYR A 308 4.77 -14.00 5.64
C TYR A 308 3.75 -14.58 4.65
N ARG A 309 2.88 -15.52 5.10
CA ARG A 309 1.76 -16.01 4.27
C ARG A 309 0.71 -14.93 4.01
N ALA A 310 0.28 -14.22 5.05
CA ALA A 310 -0.66 -13.09 4.91
C ALA A 310 -0.02 -11.96 4.09
N TYR A 311 1.25 -11.66 4.37
CA TYR A 311 1.98 -10.59 3.71
C TYR A 311 2.12 -10.79 2.19
N ASN A 312 2.42 -12.02 1.76
CA ASN A 312 2.51 -12.32 0.33
C ASN A 312 1.11 -12.45 -0.33
N LEU A 313 0.10 -12.93 0.39
CA LEU A 313 -1.30 -12.91 -0.06
C LEU A 313 -1.75 -11.48 -0.38
N ALA A 314 -1.50 -10.52 0.51
CA ALA A 314 -1.79 -9.11 0.28
C ALA A 314 -1.10 -8.57 -1.00
N ALA A 315 0.14 -8.98 -1.26
CA ALA A 315 0.87 -8.61 -2.47
C ALA A 315 0.25 -9.22 -3.73
N MET A 316 -0.11 -10.51 -3.70
CA MET A 316 -0.78 -11.22 -4.80
C MET A 316 -2.13 -10.60 -5.15
N ILE A 317 -2.96 -10.35 -4.12
CA ILE A 317 -4.27 -9.71 -4.24
C ILE A 317 -4.12 -8.31 -4.85
N THR A 318 -3.13 -7.54 -4.40
CA THR A 318 -2.86 -6.21 -4.96
C THR A 318 -2.48 -6.29 -6.44
N ASN A 319 -1.61 -7.23 -6.83
CA ASN A 319 -1.27 -7.45 -8.24
C ASN A 319 -2.49 -7.85 -9.08
N ALA A 320 -3.39 -8.67 -8.54
CA ALA A 320 -4.61 -9.07 -9.23
C ALA A 320 -5.55 -7.87 -9.46
N ARG A 321 -5.76 -7.03 -8.45
CA ARG A 321 -6.54 -5.80 -8.57
C ARG A 321 -5.95 -4.80 -9.55
N LEU A 322 -4.63 -4.63 -9.56
CA LEU A 322 -3.94 -3.76 -10.52
C LEU A 322 -4.15 -4.26 -11.95
N ALA A 323 -4.05 -5.58 -12.17
CA ALA A 323 -4.31 -6.18 -13.47
C ALA A 323 -5.77 -5.96 -13.91
N GLU A 324 -6.74 -6.22 -13.03
CA GLU A 324 -8.17 -5.99 -13.28
C GLU A 324 -8.48 -4.52 -13.60
N TYR A 325 -7.87 -3.57 -12.90
CA TYR A 325 -8.04 -2.15 -13.20
C TYR A 325 -7.49 -1.76 -14.58
N THR A 326 -6.38 -2.38 -15.00
CA THR A 326 -5.82 -2.16 -16.36
C THR A 326 -6.57 -2.93 -17.45
N ASP A 327 -7.25 -4.02 -17.09
CA ASP A 327 -8.06 -4.88 -17.94
C ASP A 327 -9.16 -5.57 -17.14
N PRO A 328 -10.42 -5.09 -17.19
CA PRO A 328 -11.53 -5.72 -16.48
C PRO A 328 -11.81 -7.17 -16.92
N SER A 329 -11.23 -7.62 -18.05
CA SER A 329 -11.32 -9.00 -18.53
C SER A 329 -10.12 -9.88 -18.13
N SER A 330 -9.19 -9.34 -17.34
CA SER A 330 -7.97 -10.04 -16.92
C SER A 330 -8.30 -11.36 -16.21
N PRO A 331 -7.68 -12.48 -16.61
CA PRO A 331 -7.96 -13.79 -16.01
C PRO A 331 -7.18 -14.03 -14.71
N VAL A 332 -6.42 -13.05 -14.20
CA VAL A 332 -5.39 -13.30 -13.18
C VAL A 332 -5.92 -13.80 -11.84
N TRP A 333 -7.14 -13.41 -11.45
CA TRP A 333 -7.81 -13.97 -10.28
C TRP A 333 -7.99 -15.50 -10.37
N ASN A 334 -8.09 -16.05 -11.58
CA ASN A 334 -8.20 -17.49 -11.81
C ASN A 334 -6.88 -18.14 -12.27
N SER A 335 -5.75 -17.41 -12.18
CA SER A 335 -4.45 -17.96 -12.56
C SER A 335 -3.99 -19.03 -11.57
N THR A 336 -3.46 -20.11 -12.12
CA THR A 336 -2.85 -21.20 -11.37
C THR A 336 -1.34 -21.07 -11.37
N SER A 337 -0.72 -21.50 -10.27
CA SER A 337 0.71 -21.76 -10.21
C SER A 337 1.06 -23.00 -11.04
N SER A 338 2.35 -23.26 -11.23
CA SER A 338 2.84 -24.43 -11.97
C SER A 338 2.40 -25.77 -11.36
N THR A 339 2.06 -25.79 -10.08
CA THR A 339 1.55 -26.97 -9.36
C THR A 339 0.03 -26.93 -9.16
N GLY A 340 -0.67 -25.90 -9.65
CA GLY A 340 -2.12 -25.81 -9.61
C GLY A 340 -2.70 -25.02 -8.43
N GLY A 341 -1.86 -24.40 -7.59
CA GLY A 341 -2.29 -23.51 -6.52
C GLY A 341 -2.86 -22.19 -7.06
N THR A 342 -3.78 -21.58 -6.33
CA THR A 342 -4.40 -20.27 -6.63
C THR A 342 -4.35 -19.35 -5.42
N ILE A 343 -4.62 -18.05 -5.61
CA ILE A 343 -4.82 -17.09 -4.51
C ILE A 343 -5.87 -17.61 -3.53
N LYS A 344 -6.99 -18.15 -4.03
CA LYS A 344 -8.04 -18.73 -3.18
C LYS A 344 -7.54 -19.90 -2.36
N THR A 345 -6.83 -20.87 -2.96
CA THR A 345 -6.30 -22.01 -2.20
C THR A 345 -5.26 -21.56 -1.18
N ALA A 346 -4.45 -20.55 -1.51
CA ALA A 346 -3.47 -20.00 -0.59
C ALA A 346 -4.11 -19.35 0.64
N LEU A 347 -5.20 -18.60 0.45
CA LEU A 347 -5.99 -18.10 1.56
C LEU A 347 -6.63 -19.25 2.36
N ASP A 348 -7.29 -20.20 1.67
CA ASP A 348 -7.97 -21.32 2.32
C ASP A 348 -7.00 -22.12 3.20
N PHE A 349 -5.76 -22.28 2.75
CA PHE A 349 -4.67 -22.88 3.52
C PHE A 349 -4.29 -22.02 4.73
N ALA A 350 -4.04 -20.72 4.53
CA ALA A 350 -3.66 -19.79 5.59
C ALA A 350 -4.72 -19.70 6.71
N MET A 351 -6.01 -19.69 6.37
CA MET A 351 -7.11 -19.72 7.35
C MET A 351 -7.10 -21.00 8.21
N GLY A 352 -6.53 -22.09 7.71
CA GLY A 352 -6.37 -23.34 8.44
C GLY A 352 -5.22 -23.34 9.45
N ILE A 353 -4.36 -22.31 9.43
CA ILE A 353 -3.19 -22.19 10.30
C ILE A 353 -3.44 -21.12 11.36
N SER A 354 -3.42 -21.51 12.64
CA SER A 354 -3.53 -20.55 13.74
C SER A 354 -2.23 -19.76 13.89
N ALA A 355 -2.30 -18.44 14.00
CA ALA A 355 -1.15 -17.59 14.32
C ALA A 355 -0.44 -18.01 15.62
N ASN A 356 -1.18 -18.57 16.59
CA ASN A 356 -0.60 -19.06 17.84
C ASN A 356 0.33 -20.26 17.63
N SER A 357 0.16 -21.03 16.55
CA SER A 357 1.01 -22.21 16.26
C SER A 357 2.48 -21.86 16.02
N SER A 358 2.74 -20.63 15.58
CA SER A 358 4.08 -20.06 15.38
C SER A 358 4.42 -18.95 16.39
N GLY A 359 3.60 -18.75 17.44
CA GLY A 359 3.81 -17.69 18.43
C GLY A 359 3.49 -16.27 17.93
N GLU A 360 2.69 -16.16 16.86
CA GLU A 360 2.40 -14.91 16.14
C GLU A 360 1.00 -14.35 16.42
N SER A 361 0.39 -14.66 17.58
CA SER A 361 -1.00 -14.26 17.90
C SER A 361 -1.27 -12.75 17.76
N SER A 362 -0.26 -11.89 17.96
CA SER A 362 -0.36 -10.43 17.75
C SER A 362 -0.50 -10.02 16.28
N TYR A 363 -0.25 -10.92 15.34
CA TYR A 363 -0.32 -10.70 13.90
C TYR A 363 -1.56 -11.32 13.26
N SER A 364 -2.46 -11.91 14.05
CA SER A 364 -3.65 -12.61 13.53
C SER A 364 -4.44 -11.77 12.52
N ALA A 365 -4.58 -10.47 12.80
CA ALA A 365 -5.33 -9.51 11.98
C ALA A 365 -4.74 -9.21 10.60
N GLU A 366 -3.48 -9.58 10.32
CA GLU A 366 -2.86 -9.36 9.02
C GLU A 366 -3.56 -10.14 7.90
N LEU A 367 -4.21 -11.27 8.22
CA LEU A 367 -4.92 -12.09 7.23
C LEU A 367 -6.34 -11.59 6.93
N TYR A 368 -6.93 -10.75 7.79
CA TYR A 368 -8.35 -10.43 7.70
C TYR A 368 -8.74 -9.63 6.44
N PRO A 369 -7.95 -8.65 5.98
CA PRO A 369 -8.22 -7.97 4.71
C PRO A 369 -8.16 -8.93 3.51
N ASP A 370 -7.25 -9.91 3.53
CA ASP A 370 -7.12 -10.90 2.46
C ASP A 370 -8.35 -11.83 2.42
N ILE A 371 -8.88 -12.20 3.59
CA ILE A 371 -10.13 -12.96 3.68
C ILE A 371 -11.28 -12.21 3.04
N ALA A 372 -11.43 -10.92 3.39
CA ALA A 372 -12.49 -10.10 2.83
C ALA A 372 -12.32 -9.92 1.31
N ALA A 373 -11.10 -9.72 0.82
CA ALA A 373 -10.79 -9.56 -0.59
C ALA A 373 -11.09 -10.82 -1.41
N VAL A 374 -10.72 -12.01 -0.92
CA VAL A 374 -11.04 -13.26 -1.61
C VAL A 374 -12.56 -13.50 -1.57
N ALA A 375 -13.22 -13.26 -0.43
CA ALA A 375 -14.66 -13.43 -0.33
C ALA A 375 -15.42 -12.52 -1.31
N SER A 376 -14.98 -11.27 -1.53
CA SER A 376 -15.62 -10.36 -2.49
C SER A 376 -15.44 -10.78 -3.96
N ILE A 377 -14.37 -11.53 -4.27
CA ILE A 377 -14.08 -11.97 -5.64
C ILE A 377 -14.71 -13.33 -5.95
N TYR A 378 -14.60 -14.31 -5.05
CA TYR A 378 -15.05 -15.69 -5.29
C TYR A 378 -16.39 -16.04 -4.63
N GLY A 379 -16.97 -15.10 -3.87
CA GLY A 379 -18.20 -15.32 -3.10
C GLY A 379 -17.97 -16.04 -1.77
N ASP A 380 -19.04 -16.07 -0.96
CA ASP A 380 -19.07 -16.67 0.37
C ASP A 380 -20.42 -17.38 0.61
N GLU A 381 -20.83 -18.24 -0.35
CA GLU A 381 -22.16 -18.87 -0.35
C GLU A 381 -22.41 -19.76 0.87
N ASP A 382 -21.38 -20.43 1.38
CA ASP A 382 -21.43 -21.27 2.58
C ASP A 382 -21.17 -20.48 3.88
N GLY A 383 -20.92 -19.17 3.77
CA GLY A 383 -20.64 -18.26 4.88
C GLY A 383 -19.31 -18.53 5.59
N ARG A 384 -18.39 -19.29 5.00
CA ARG A 384 -17.12 -19.68 5.61
C ARG A 384 -16.26 -18.47 5.97
N TYR A 385 -16.12 -17.50 5.08
CA TYR A 385 -15.24 -16.35 5.26
C TYR A 385 -15.84 -15.35 6.26
N ALA A 386 -17.11 -14.99 6.11
CA ALA A 386 -17.81 -14.12 7.06
C ALA A 386 -17.86 -14.75 8.46
N SER A 387 -18.08 -16.06 8.58
CA SER A 387 -18.06 -16.74 9.88
C SER A 387 -16.69 -16.70 10.53
N PHE A 388 -15.61 -16.90 9.76
CA PHE A 388 -14.25 -16.76 10.27
C PHE A 388 -14.00 -15.36 10.81
N LEU A 389 -14.29 -14.33 10.00
CA LEU A 389 -14.10 -12.94 10.40
C LEU A 389 -14.94 -12.58 11.61
N ASN A 390 -16.20 -13.01 11.68
CA ASN A 390 -17.06 -12.73 12.83
C ASN A 390 -16.54 -13.32 14.15
N VAL A 391 -15.82 -14.46 14.10
CA VAL A 391 -15.17 -15.05 15.28
C VAL A 391 -13.84 -14.36 15.59
N ALA A 392 -13.07 -14.01 14.56
CA ALA A 392 -11.70 -13.49 14.70
C ALA A 392 -11.62 -11.97 14.95
N ASP A 393 -12.59 -11.22 14.44
CA ASP A 393 -12.83 -9.78 14.60
C ASP A 393 -14.33 -9.51 14.46
N SER A 394 -15.09 -9.55 15.55
CA SER A 394 -16.54 -9.30 15.52
C SER A 394 -16.91 -7.90 15.01
N GLY A 395 -15.95 -6.97 14.91
CA GLY A 395 -16.11 -5.62 14.38
C GLY A 395 -15.60 -5.46 12.94
N TYR A 396 -15.35 -6.54 12.20
CA TYR A 396 -14.71 -6.49 10.87
C TYR A 396 -15.45 -5.60 9.86
N ALA A 397 -16.79 -5.50 9.95
CA ALA A 397 -17.59 -4.66 9.06
C ALA A 397 -17.39 -3.15 9.27
N GLU A 398 -16.79 -2.78 10.39
CA GLU A 398 -16.40 -1.41 10.70
C GLU A 398 -14.92 -1.15 10.34
N GLN A 399 -14.17 -2.15 9.86
CA GLN A 399 -12.79 -1.97 9.41
C GLN A 399 -12.78 -1.34 8.01
N PRO A 400 -11.78 -0.49 7.68
CA PRO A 400 -11.73 0.17 6.37
C PRO A 400 -11.80 -0.77 5.18
N TYR A 401 -11.11 -1.92 5.23
CA TYR A 401 -11.09 -2.86 4.11
C TYR A 401 -12.47 -3.39 3.74
N PHE A 402 -13.42 -3.38 4.67
CA PHE A 402 -14.79 -3.82 4.39
C PHE A 402 -15.48 -2.91 3.36
N LEU A 403 -15.13 -1.62 3.28
CA LEU A 403 -15.74 -0.69 2.31
C LEU A 403 -15.50 -1.13 0.86
N TRP A 404 -14.27 -1.52 0.52
CA TRP A 404 -13.88 -1.87 -0.85
C TRP A 404 -13.91 -3.37 -1.14
N ASN A 405 -13.98 -4.23 -0.13
CA ASN A 405 -14.15 -5.66 -0.30
C ASN A 405 -15.64 -6.03 -0.31
N GLN A 406 -16.34 -5.60 -1.35
CA GLN A 406 -17.78 -5.88 -1.56
C GLN A 406 -18.00 -6.69 -2.85
N PRO A 407 -18.98 -7.62 -2.88
CA PRO A 407 -19.92 -7.94 -1.80
C PRO A 407 -19.32 -8.84 -0.72
N LEU A 408 -19.53 -8.52 0.56
CA LEU A 408 -19.24 -9.41 1.69
C LEU A 408 -20.34 -9.27 2.76
N ALA A 409 -20.89 -10.41 3.17
CA ALA A 409 -21.94 -10.43 4.19
C ALA A 409 -21.38 -10.08 5.59
N GLY A 410 -22.25 -9.51 6.42
CA GLY A 410 -22.06 -9.31 7.86
C GLY A 410 -21.78 -7.86 8.30
N GLY A 411 -21.61 -7.71 9.62
CA GLY A 411 -21.75 -6.44 10.34
C GLY A 411 -23.14 -6.29 10.97
N THR A 412 -23.21 -6.16 12.30
CA THR A 412 -24.43 -5.67 12.93
C THR A 412 -24.62 -4.22 12.51
N VAL A 413 -25.70 -3.91 11.78
CA VAL A 413 -26.15 -2.53 11.63
C VAL A 413 -26.53 -2.02 13.01
N THR A 414 -25.61 -1.39 13.73
CA THR A 414 -25.98 -0.57 14.89
C THR A 414 -26.67 0.66 14.33
N THR A 415 -27.98 0.56 14.16
CA THR A 415 -28.85 1.69 13.81
C THR A 415 -28.81 2.73 14.93
N ALA A 416 -27.91 3.69 14.80
CA ALA A 416 -27.90 4.92 15.59
C ALA A 416 -27.49 6.10 14.72
N GLY A 417 -28.35 6.49 13.79
CA GLY A 417 -28.16 7.72 13.01
C GLY A 417 -28.98 7.77 11.73
N SER A 418 -30.21 8.29 11.82
CA SER A 418 -31.01 8.64 10.65
C SER A 418 -30.32 9.78 9.87
N GLY A 419 -29.82 9.47 8.67
CA GLY A 419 -29.35 10.47 7.72
C GLY A 419 -29.15 9.85 6.34
N THR A 420 -30.21 9.77 5.54
CA THR A 420 -30.06 9.51 4.10
C THR A 420 -29.34 10.67 3.42
N PRO A 421 -28.41 10.36 2.51
CA PRO A 421 -28.38 11.02 1.22
C PRO A 421 -28.62 9.98 0.13
N ASN A 422 -29.83 10.01 -0.42
CA ASN A 422 -30.12 9.38 -1.71
C ASN A 422 -29.26 10.13 -2.76
N LYS A 423 -28.13 9.56 -3.20
CA LYS A 423 -27.38 10.12 -4.34
C LYS A 423 -28.05 9.64 -5.63
N GLY A 424 -28.55 10.59 -6.41
CA GLY A 424 -29.07 10.33 -7.74
C GLY A 424 -28.00 9.70 -8.64
N PHE A 425 -28.44 8.75 -9.45
CA PHE A 425 -27.70 8.02 -10.47
C PHE A 425 -26.69 8.94 -11.22
N ARG A 426 -25.39 8.77 -10.96
CA ARG A 426 -24.32 9.34 -11.81
C ARG A 426 -23.96 8.29 -12.85
N MET A 427 -24.10 8.63 -14.14
CA MET A 427 -23.67 7.74 -15.23
C MET A 427 -22.14 7.53 -15.15
N PRO A 428 -21.65 6.31 -15.43
CA PRO A 428 -20.21 6.09 -15.55
C PRO A 428 -19.66 6.90 -16.73
N LEU A 429 -18.56 7.61 -16.50
CA LEU A 429 -17.77 8.21 -17.58
C LEU A 429 -17.14 7.06 -18.38
N VAL A 430 -17.67 6.80 -19.57
CA VAL A 430 -17.06 5.89 -20.54
C VAL A 430 -15.67 6.43 -20.88
N ARG A 431 -14.62 5.64 -20.62
CA ARG A 431 -13.24 5.94 -21.03
C ARG A 431 -13.18 6.04 -22.56
N ILE A 432 -13.14 7.26 -23.09
CA ILE A 432 -12.83 7.50 -24.49
C ILE A 432 -11.31 7.46 -24.62
N GLY A 433 -10.80 6.43 -25.31
CA GLY A 433 -9.38 6.34 -25.67
C GLY A 433 -8.99 7.52 -26.55
N TRP A 434 -7.94 8.23 -26.16
CA TRP A 434 -7.34 9.30 -26.94
C TRP A 434 -6.68 8.71 -28.18
N LEU A 435 -7.33 8.85 -29.34
CA LEU A 435 -6.68 8.65 -30.64
C LEU A 435 -5.98 9.97 -31.02
N GLU A 436 -4.67 9.90 -31.22
CA GLU A 436 -3.84 11.00 -31.71
C GLU A 436 -4.34 11.51 -33.07
N LEU A 437 -4.55 12.83 -33.17
CA LEU A 437 -4.78 13.53 -34.43
C LEU A 437 -3.47 14.17 -34.90
N ALA A 438 -2.78 13.49 -35.82
CA ALA A 438 -1.68 14.05 -36.57
C ALA A 438 -2.20 15.13 -37.55
N MET A 439 -1.87 16.40 -37.30
CA MET A 439 -2.14 17.50 -38.25
C MET A 439 -1.07 17.51 -39.35
N GLY A 440 -1.45 17.04 -40.54
CA GLY A 440 -0.70 17.25 -41.78
C GLY A 440 -0.92 18.66 -42.34
N VAL A 441 0.17 19.41 -42.51
CA VAL A 441 0.21 20.70 -43.20
C VAL A 441 0.18 20.45 -44.72
N VAL A 442 -0.84 20.95 -45.42
CA VAL A 442 -0.87 20.99 -46.90
C VAL A 442 -0.69 22.43 -47.37
N VAL A 443 0.43 22.65 -48.06
CA VAL A 443 0.77 23.87 -48.80
C VAL A 443 -0.01 23.88 -50.12
N GLY A 444 -0.85 24.88 -50.33
CA GLY A 444 -1.58 25.11 -51.57
C GLY A 444 -0.73 25.82 -52.62
N LEU A 445 -0.53 25.16 -53.77
CA LEU A 445 -0.04 25.74 -55.02
C LEU A 445 -1.21 25.78 -56.00
N VAL A 446 -1.62 26.98 -56.43
CA VAL A 446 -2.52 27.16 -57.59
C VAL A 446 -1.79 27.98 -58.64
N ARG A 447 -1.51 27.36 -59.78
CA ARG A 447 -1.34 28.01 -61.08
C ARG A 447 -2.72 28.07 -61.74
N ILE A 448 -3.16 29.25 -62.16
CA ILE A 448 -3.28 29.77 -63.54
C ILE A 448 -3.64 31.25 -63.40
#